data_AF-A0A2I2M8V8-F1
#
_entry.id   AF-A0A2I2M8V8-F1
#
_cell.length_a   1.000
_cell.length_b   1.000
_cell.length_c   1.000
_cell.angle_alpha   90.00
_cell.angle_beta   90.00
_cell.angle_gamma   90.00
#
_symmetry.space_group_name_H-M   'P 1'
#
loop_
_entity.id
_entity.type
_entity.pdbx_description
1 polymer ?
#
loop_
_entity_poly.entity_id
_entity_poly.type
_entity_poly.pdbx_seq_one_letter_code
_entity_poly.pdbx_strand_id
1 'polypeptide(L)'
;MKFNFFKKKKAEKIIIKCDIDFITINETPITFPTNYTTLVAILGKPERELQTTNHYLFWDIHGIYCSYTNSNHILSINAYQYTNNNIKTKNIYTTKKLFKGELYLNNQPITYSEFGKIPLGKVAIHRLGTDNDFRLGFNLGVNKIYAKK
;
A
#
# COMPACT_ATOMS: atom_id res chain seq x y z
N MET A 1 -34.94 15.06 20.56
CA MET A 1 -33.95 13.99 20.31
C MET A 1 -33.08 14.41 19.13
N LYS A 2 -31.85 14.89 19.36
CA LYS A 2 -30.95 15.35 18.29
C LYS A 2 -30.21 14.15 17.69
N PHE A 3 -30.60 13.73 16.49
CA PHE A 3 -29.85 12.75 15.71
C PHE A 3 -28.55 13.39 15.23
N ASN A 4 -27.44 13.08 15.89
CA ASN A 4 -26.11 13.39 15.35
C ASN A 4 -25.85 12.45 14.18
N PHE A 5 -26.10 12.93 12.96
CA PHE A 5 -25.57 12.34 11.74
C PHE A 5 -24.04 12.46 11.79
N PHE A 6 -23.36 11.40 12.22
CA PHE A 6 -21.91 11.29 12.07
C PHE A 6 -21.59 11.32 10.56
N LYS A 7 -21.25 12.51 10.04
CA LYS A 7 -20.65 12.63 8.70
C LYS A 7 -19.42 11.71 8.69
N LYS A 8 -19.46 10.64 7.89
CA LYS A 8 -18.26 9.82 7.63
C LYS A 8 -17.18 10.76 7.08
N LYS A 9 -16.11 10.96 7.85
CA LYS A 9 -14.93 11.71 7.39
C LYS A 9 -14.45 11.02 6.11
N LYS A 10 -14.50 11.74 4.98
CA LYS A 10 -13.98 11.24 3.71
C LYS A 10 -12.47 11.06 3.90
N ALA A 11 -11.95 9.86 3.63
CA ALA A 11 -10.50 9.67 3.65
C ALA A 11 -9.86 10.64 2.68
N GLU A 12 -8.76 11.24 3.11
CA GLU A 12 -7.91 12.01 2.24
C GLU A 12 -7.37 11.11 1.13
N LYS A 13 -7.27 11.67 -0.07
CA LYS A 13 -6.78 10.95 -1.23
C LYS A 13 -5.29 10.73 -1.04
N ILE A 14 -4.84 9.47 -1.12
CA ILE A 14 -3.41 9.15 -1.04
C ILE A 14 -2.76 9.40 -2.40
N ILE A 15 -1.67 10.15 -2.43
CA ILE A 15 -0.85 10.38 -3.61
C ILE A 15 0.54 9.81 -3.34
N ILE A 16 0.94 8.79 -4.09
CA ILE A 16 2.27 8.19 -4.02
C ILE A 16 3.05 8.69 -5.24
N LYS A 17 4.17 9.39 -5.01
CA LYS A 17 5.07 9.81 -6.09
C LYS A 17 6.39 9.08 -5.94
N CYS A 18 6.83 8.48 -7.04
CA CYS A 18 8.04 7.70 -7.12
C CYS A 18 8.96 8.29 -8.20
N ASP A 19 10.24 8.33 -7.88
CA ASP A 19 11.35 8.60 -8.79
C ASP A 19 12.51 7.65 -8.41
N ILE A 20 13.60 7.66 -9.17
CA ILE A 20 14.83 6.91 -8.86
C ILE A 20 15.41 7.36 -7.52
N ASP A 21 15.32 8.66 -7.23
CA ASP A 21 16.01 9.27 -6.08
C ASP A 21 15.13 9.41 -4.84
N PHE A 22 13.80 9.45 -4.99
CA PHE A 22 12.90 9.69 -3.88
C PHE A 22 11.53 9.01 -4.04
N ILE A 23 10.90 8.80 -2.90
CA ILE A 23 9.51 8.35 -2.80
C ILE A 23 8.82 9.25 -1.79
N THR A 24 7.62 9.71 -2.12
CA THR A 24 6.74 10.42 -1.20
C THR A 24 5.36 9.80 -1.15
N ILE A 25 4.71 9.90 0.00
CA ILE A 25 3.28 9.62 0.17
C ILE A 25 2.68 10.88 0.78
N ASN A 26 1.72 11.50 0.07
CA ASN A 26 1.16 12.80 0.42
C ASN A 26 2.26 13.83 0.71
N GLU A 27 3.23 13.94 -0.21
CA GLU A 27 4.38 14.87 -0.12
C GLU A 27 5.37 14.59 1.02
N THR A 28 5.06 13.64 1.91
CA THR A 28 5.97 13.22 2.98
C THR A 28 6.96 12.19 2.44
N PRO A 29 8.28 12.44 2.52
CA PRO A 29 9.29 11.47 2.11
C PRO A 29 9.20 10.16 2.90
N ILE A 30 9.39 9.04 2.20
CA ILE A 30 9.47 7.72 2.81
C ILE A 30 10.61 6.91 2.20
N THR A 31 11.31 6.17 3.04
CA THR A 31 12.36 5.23 2.63
C THR A 31 11.98 3.82 3.03
N PHE A 32 12.38 2.83 2.25
CA PHE A 32 12.27 1.42 2.64
C PHE A 32 13.66 0.82 2.90
N PRO A 33 13.86 0.05 3.97
CA PRO A 33 12.90 -0.27 5.03
C PRO A 33 12.42 0.97 5.82
N THR A 34 11.15 0.94 6.25
CA THR A 34 10.51 1.96 7.08
C THR A 34 10.12 1.38 8.45
N ASN A 35 9.41 2.15 9.28
CA ASN A 35 8.89 1.69 10.57
C ASN A 35 7.42 2.08 10.79
N TYR A 36 6.82 1.48 11.81
CA TYR A 36 5.43 1.71 12.23
C TYR A 36 5.12 3.20 12.44
N THR A 37 5.98 3.90 13.18
CA THR A 37 5.77 5.31 13.53
C THR A 37 5.73 6.19 12.28
N THR A 38 6.64 5.96 11.33
CA THR A 38 6.65 6.66 10.04
C THR A 38 5.36 6.40 9.25
N LEU A 39 4.91 5.15 9.16
CA LEU A 39 3.67 4.82 8.46
C LEU A 39 2.44 5.43 9.15
N VAL A 40 2.40 5.48 10.48
CA VAL A 40 1.31 6.13 11.22
C VAL A 40 1.31 7.64 11.03
N ALA A 41 2.48 8.27 10.96
CA ALA A 41 2.57 9.70 10.68
C ALA A 41 2.02 10.06 9.28
N ILE A 42 2.24 9.19 8.30
CA ILE A 42 1.84 9.39 6.90
C ILE A 42 0.38 8.99 6.65
N LEU A 43 -0.04 7.82 7.14
CA LEU A 43 -1.32 7.19 6.80
C LEU A 43 -2.35 7.24 7.95
N GLY A 44 -1.97 7.78 9.11
CA GLY A 44 -2.75 7.72 10.33
C GLY A 44 -2.67 6.36 11.03
N LYS A 45 -3.45 6.17 12.10
CA LYS A 45 -3.51 4.90 12.82
C LYS A 45 -4.17 3.82 11.94
N PRO A 46 -3.58 2.61 11.79
CA PRO A 46 -4.23 1.52 11.07
C PRO A 46 -5.53 1.11 11.77
N GLU A 47 -6.58 0.80 11.01
CA GLU A 47 -7.85 0.36 11.59
C GLU A 47 -7.81 -1.08 12.07
N ARG A 48 -6.91 -1.90 11.52
CA ARG A 48 -6.74 -3.29 11.93
C ARG A 48 -5.28 -3.68 11.98
N GLU A 49 -5.01 -4.56 12.91
CA GLU A 49 -3.77 -5.31 13.01
C GLU A 49 -4.11 -6.79 13.15
N LEU A 50 -3.37 -7.65 12.44
CA LEU A 50 -3.44 -9.10 12.61
C LEU A 50 -2.08 -9.60 13.05
N GLN A 51 -2.04 -10.24 14.22
CA GLN A 51 -0.83 -10.83 14.77
C GLN A 51 -0.88 -12.33 14.50
N THR A 52 -0.04 -12.78 13.56
CA THR A 52 0.21 -14.20 13.27
C THR A 52 1.72 -14.42 13.25
N THR A 53 2.24 -15.46 12.60
CA THR A 53 3.70 -15.60 12.36
C THR A 53 4.28 -14.39 11.61
N ASN A 54 3.49 -13.79 10.71
CA ASN A 54 3.73 -12.44 10.20
C ASN A 54 2.65 -11.51 10.76
N HIS A 55 3.05 -10.29 11.11
CA HIS A 55 2.11 -9.26 11.51
C HIS A 55 1.63 -8.49 10.28
N TYR A 56 0.41 -7.97 10.33
CA TYR A 56 -0.18 -7.19 9.25
C TYR A 56 -0.84 -5.94 9.79
N LEU A 57 -0.62 -4.81 9.13
CA LEU A 57 -1.32 -3.55 9.40
C LEU A 57 -2.18 -3.20 8.20
N PHE A 58 -3.42 -2.79 8.45
CA PHE A 58 -4.37 -2.41 7.42
C PHE A 58 -4.85 -0.98 7.64
N TRP A 59 -4.65 -0.15 6.62
CA TRP A 59 -5.30 1.13 6.42
C TRP A 59 -6.48 0.92 5.47
N ASP A 60 -7.53 0.27 5.97
CA ASP A 60 -8.71 -0.14 5.23
C ASP A 60 -9.38 1.04 4.53
N ILE A 61 -9.34 2.24 5.12
CA ILE A 61 -9.94 3.43 4.52
C ILE A 61 -9.19 3.89 3.26
N HIS A 62 -7.88 3.65 3.21
CA HIS A 62 -7.00 3.98 2.10
C HIS A 62 -6.78 2.82 1.12
N GLY A 63 -7.14 1.59 1.52
CA GLY A 63 -6.87 0.39 0.72
C GLY A 63 -5.39 0.01 0.69
N ILE A 64 -4.65 0.34 1.75
CA ILE A 64 -3.22 0.05 1.91
C ILE A 64 -3.03 -0.95 3.04
N TYR A 65 -2.07 -1.87 2.88
CA TYR A 65 -1.62 -2.72 3.96
C TYR A 65 -0.12 -3.03 3.85
N CYS A 66 0.48 -3.42 4.96
CA CYS A 66 1.83 -3.99 4.97
C CYS A 66 1.87 -5.24 5.84
N SER A 67 2.84 -6.11 5.58
CA SER A 67 3.23 -7.17 6.49
C SER A 67 4.61 -6.90 7.07
N TYR A 68 4.85 -7.37 8.28
CA TYR A 68 6.12 -7.19 8.97
C TYR A 68 6.37 -8.30 9.98
N THR A 69 7.64 -8.57 10.26
CA THR A 69 8.09 -9.39 11.42
C THR A 69 8.73 -8.51 12.49
N ASN A 70 9.27 -7.36 12.09
CA ASN A 70 9.80 -6.32 12.97
C ASN A 70 9.17 -4.98 12.57
N SER A 71 8.44 -4.34 13.49
CA SER A 71 7.74 -3.07 13.25
C SER A 71 8.69 -1.89 13.00
N ASN A 72 9.98 -2.03 13.33
CA ASN A 72 11.03 -1.08 13.01
C ASN A 72 11.71 -1.36 11.65
N HIS A 73 11.28 -2.39 10.92
CA HIS A 73 11.90 -2.84 9.68
C HIS A 73 10.85 -3.34 8.67
N ILE A 74 9.90 -2.48 8.33
CA ILE A 74 8.83 -2.76 7.37
C ILE A 74 9.38 -2.58 5.94
N LEU A 75 9.32 -3.64 5.13
CA LEU A 75 10.02 -3.68 3.85
C LEU A 75 9.21 -3.10 2.68
N SER A 76 7.88 -3.07 2.78
CA SER A 76 7.01 -2.63 1.69
C SER A 76 5.61 -2.30 2.16
N ILE A 77 4.87 -1.58 1.31
CA ILE A 77 3.42 -1.42 1.37
C ILE A 77 2.78 -2.03 0.12
N ASN A 78 1.51 -2.41 0.24
CA ASN A 78 0.72 -3.03 -0.82
C ASN A 78 -0.61 -2.29 -0.99
N ALA A 79 -1.05 -2.13 -2.23
CA ALA A 79 -2.27 -1.44 -2.58
C ALA A 79 -2.97 -2.16 -3.75
N TYR A 80 -4.14 -2.74 -3.50
CA TYR A 80 -4.96 -3.35 -4.55
C TYR A 80 -5.88 -2.30 -5.18
N GLN A 81 -5.77 -2.11 -6.49
CA GLN A 81 -6.54 -1.15 -7.27
C GLN A 81 -7.77 -1.78 -7.94
N TYR A 82 -7.77 -3.09 -8.14
CA TYR A 82 -8.84 -3.82 -8.83
C TYR A 82 -9.13 -5.17 -8.16
N THR A 83 -10.41 -5.58 -8.22
CA THR A 83 -10.84 -6.95 -7.95
C THR A 83 -11.99 -7.32 -8.87
N ASN A 84 -12.05 -8.56 -9.33
CA ASN A 84 -13.08 -9.04 -10.25
C ASN A 84 -14.42 -9.36 -9.56
N ASN A 85 -14.85 -8.58 -8.55
CA ASN A 85 -16.17 -8.57 -7.85
C ASN A 85 -16.77 -9.90 -7.33
N ASN A 86 -16.27 -11.08 -7.72
CA ASN A 86 -16.74 -12.39 -7.29
C ASN A 86 -16.17 -12.80 -5.94
N ILE A 87 -15.15 -12.09 -5.44
CA ILE A 87 -14.70 -12.30 -4.07
C ILE A 87 -15.51 -11.43 -3.13
N LYS A 88 -16.56 -12.02 -2.58
CA LYS A 88 -17.12 -11.64 -1.27
C LYS A 88 -16.05 -11.92 -0.19
N THR A 89 -14.89 -11.25 -0.22
CA THR A 89 -13.81 -11.61 0.71
C THR A 89 -14.16 -11.17 2.13
N LYS A 90 -14.63 -12.14 2.92
CA LYS A 90 -14.40 -12.22 4.37
C LYS A 90 -12.92 -12.51 4.71
N ASN A 91 -12.01 -12.46 3.73
CA ASN A 91 -10.59 -12.73 3.94
C ASN A 91 -9.97 -11.62 4.80
N ILE A 92 -9.59 -11.99 6.01
CA ILE A 92 -9.02 -11.10 7.02
C ILE A 92 -7.69 -10.47 6.58
N TYR A 93 -6.93 -11.13 5.72
CA TYR A 93 -5.59 -10.72 5.27
C TYR A 93 -5.59 -9.63 4.19
N THR A 94 -6.70 -8.90 4.07
CA THR A 94 -6.99 -8.10 2.88
C THR A 94 -7.70 -6.82 3.27
N THR A 95 -7.46 -5.73 2.54
CA THR A 95 -8.10 -4.45 2.85
C THR A 95 -9.59 -4.51 2.52
N LYS A 96 -10.43 -3.87 3.34
CA LYS A 96 -11.87 -3.82 3.12
C LYS A 96 -12.29 -2.95 1.93
N LYS A 97 -11.40 -2.06 1.48
CA LYS A 97 -11.58 -1.22 0.29
C LYS A 97 -10.37 -1.35 -0.62
N LEU A 98 -10.61 -1.13 -1.91
CA LEU A 98 -9.56 -0.93 -2.88
C LEU A 98 -8.89 0.43 -2.68
N PHE A 99 -7.62 0.50 -3.04
CA PHE A 99 -6.89 1.74 -3.16
C PHE A 99 -7.51 2.61 -4.26
N LYS A 100 -7.86 3.85 -3.89
CA LYS A 100 -8.42 4.86 -4.80
C LYS A 100 -7.54 6.12 -4.88
N GLY A 101 -6.31 6.01 -4.38
CA GLY A 101 -5.31 7.05 -4.53
C GLY A 101 -4.67 7.03 -5.91
N GLU A 102 -3.62 7.81 -6.06
CA GLU A 102 -2.84 7.91 -7.30
C GLU A 102 -1.41 7.45 -7.08
N LEU A 103 -0.84 6.86 -8.11
CA LEU A 103 0.56 6.48 -8.19
C LEU A 103 1.18 7.24 -9.37
N TYR A 104 2.30 7.91 -9.12
CA TYR A 104 3.04 8.65 -10.13
C TYR A 104 4.47 8.11 -10.23
N LEU A 105 4.97 7.99 -11.44
CA LEU A 105 6.38 7.76 -11.74
C LEU A 105 6.91 8.93 -12.57
N ASN A 106 7.97 9.61 -12.10
CA ASN A 106 8.55 10.77 -12.78
C ASN A 106 7.48 11.82 -13.13
N ASN A 107 6.59 12.10 -12.17
CA ASN A 107 5.41 12.99 -12.29
C ASN A 107 4.35 12.58 -13.33
N GLN A 108 4.44 11.39 -13.91
CA GLN A 108 3.40 10.83 -14.79
C GLN A 108 2.52 9.83 -14.03
N PRO A 109 1.19 9.91 -14.13
CA PRO A 109 0.30 8.96 -13.48
C PRO A 109 0.48 7.58 -14.12
N ILE A 110 0.57 6.55 -13.27
CA ILE A 110 0.66 5.15 -13.69
C ILE A 110 -0.30 4.28 -12.88
N THR A 111 -0.66 3.13 -13.45
CA THR A 111 -1.53 2.12 -12.85
C THR A 111 -0.89 0.74 -12.93
N TYR A 112 -1.38 -0.20 -12.12
CA TYR A 112 -0.83 -1.56 -12.05
C TYR A 112 -0.74 -2.29 -13.40
N SER A 113 -1.55 -1.93 -14.40
CA SER A 113 -1.59 -2.60 -15.70
C SER A 113 -0.42 -2.21 -16.61
N GLU A 114 0.31 -1.14 -16.28
CA GLU A 114 1.35 -0.57 -17.15
C GLU A 114 2.74 -1.16 -16.90
N PHE A 115 2.92 -1.98 -15.86
CA PHE A 115 4.23 -2.51 -15.48
C PHE A 115 4.15 -3.91 -14.89
N GLY A 116 5.24 -4.68 -15.02
CA GLY A 116 5.49 -5.86 -14.20
C GLY A 116 6.33 -5.52 -12.96
N LYS A 117 7.45 -4.83 -13.19
CA LYS A 117 8.35 -4.30 -12.16
C LYS A 117 9.05 -3.05 -12.67
N ILE A 118 9.19 -2.03 -11.83
CA ILE A 118 9.94 -0.81 -12.09
C ILE A 118 11.00 -0.66 -11.00
N PRO A 119 12.29 -0.88 -11.30
CA PRO A 119 13.37 -0.66 -10.34
C PRO A 119 13.64 0.84 -10.15
N LEU A 120 13.73 1.27 -8.90
CA LEU A 120 14.01 2.65 -8.45
C LEU A 120 15.21 2.62 -7.49
N GLY A 121 16.33 2.04 -7.95
CA GLY A 121 17.49 1.76 -7.11
C GLY A 121 17.21 0.69 -6.03
N LYS A 122 17.26 1.09 -4.76
CA LYS A 122 17.05 0.20 -3.60
C LYS A 122 15.58 -0.17 -3.37
N VAL A 123 14.66 0.50 -4.05
CA VAL A 123 13.21 0.28 -3.97
C VAL A 123 12.70 -0.07 -5.36
N ALA A 124 11.56 -0.74 -5.44
CA ALA A 124 10.90 -1.01 -6.71
C ALA A 124 9.37 -0.95 -6.55
N ILE A 125 8.71 -0.65 -7.66
CA ILE A 125 7.26 -0.84 -7.81
C ILE A 125 7.06 -2.20 -8.48
N HIS A 126 6.29 -3.08 -7.87
CA HIS A 126 6.01 -4.42 -8.40
C HIS A 126 4.52 -4.56 -8.62
N ARG A 127 4.11 -5.13 -9.75
CA ARG A 127 2.71 -5.50 -9.97
C ARG A 127 2.33 -6.62 -9.01
N LEU A 128 1.19 -6.45 -8.36
CA LEU A 128 0.53 -7.50 -7.61
C LEU A 128 -0.52 -8.16 -8.50
N GLY A 129 -0.43 -9.49 -8.59
CA GLY A 129 -1.31 -10.31 -9.41
C GLY A 129 -0.93 -10.36 -10.90
N THR A 130 -1.63 -11.23 -11.60
CA THR A 130 -1.57 -11.56 -13.02
C THR A 130 -2.97 -11.45 -13.62
N ASP A 131 -3.11 -11.49 -14.95
CA ASP A 131 -4.41 -11.23 -15.59
C ASP A 131 -5.51 -12.25 -15.22
N ASN A 132 -5.12 -13.42 -14.69
CA ASN A 132 -6.02 -14.45 -14.16
C ASN A 132 -6.30 -14.31 -12.64
N ASP A 133 -5.60 -13.41 -11.95
CA ASP A 133 -5.78 -13.19 -10.53
C ASP A 133 -7.02 -12.36 -10.22
N PHE A 134 -7.61 -12.64 -9.07
CA PHE A 134 -8.83 -11.97 -8.63
C PHE A 134 -8.57 -10.56 -8.08
N ARG A 135 -7.30 -10.17 -7.93
CA ARG A 135 -6.87 -8.89 -7.37
C ARG A 135 -5.61 -8.38 -8.02
N LEU A 136 -5.66 -7.12 -8.44
CA LEU A 136 -4.58 -6.46 -9.13
C LEU A 136 -4.25 -5.13 -8.45
N GLY A 137 -2.98 -4.78 -8.46
CA GLY A 137 -2.48 -3.60 -7.78
C GLY A 137 -0.98 -3.54 -7.80
N PHE A 138 -0.39 -2.94 -6.78
CA PHE A 138 1.06 -2.80 -6.70
C PHE A 138 1.59 -2.95 -5.27
N ASN A 139 2.84 -3.37 -5.22
CA ASN A 139 3.71 -3.32 -4.05
C ASN A 139 4.75 -2.23 -4.29
N LEU A 140 5.03 -1.45 -3.25
CA LEU A 140 6.13 -0.50 -3.23
C LEU A 140 7.01 -0.81 -2.03
N GLY A 141 8.27 -1.13 -2.28
CA GLY A 141 9.19 -1.46 -1.20
C GLY A 141 10.55 -1.95 -1.67
N VAL A 142 11.35 -2.45 -0.73
CA VAL A 142 12.75 -2.83 -0.97
C VAL A 142 12.84 -3.70 -2.23
N ASN A 143 13.64 -3.23 -3.17
CA ASN A 143 13.99 -3.96 -4.37
C ASN A 143 14.85 -5.14 -3.94
N LYS A 144 14.22 -6.29 -3.72
CA LYS A 144 14.93 -7.57 -3.70
C LYS A 144 15.44 -7.82 -5.11
N ILE A 145 16.51 -7.13 -5.51
CA ILE A 145 17.51 -7.76 -6.36
C ILE A 145 17.95 -8.94 -5.51
N TYR A 146 17.62 -10.16 -5.93
CA TYR A 146 18.21 -11.35 -5.31
C TYR A 146 19.71 -11.17 -5.43
N ALA A 147 20.34 -10.63 -4.39
CA ALA A 147 21.73 -10.90 -4.12
C ALA A 147 21.76 -12.41 -3.98
N LYS A 148 22.24 -13.09 -5.03
CA LYS A 148 22.87 -14.38 -4.84
C LYS A 148 23.85 -14.18 -3.68
N LYS A 149 23.48 -14.67 -2.50
CA LYS A 149 24.45 -15.14 -1.54
C LYS A 149 24.63 -16.61 -1.84
#